data_AF-A0AAD5JAL1-F1
#
_entry.id   AF-A0AAD5JAL1-F1
#
_cell.length_a   1.000
_cell.length_b   1.000
_cell.length_c   1.000
_cell.angle_alpha   90.00
_cell.angle_beta   90.00
_cell.angle_gamma   90.00
#
_symmetry.space_group_name_H-M   'P 1'
#
loop_
_entity.id
_entity.type
_entity.pdbx_description
1 polymer ?
#
loop_
_entity_poly.entity_id
_entity_poly.type
_entity_poly.pdbx_seq_one_letter_code
_entity_poly.pdbx_strand_id
1 'polypeptide(L)'
;MQIVQEFVLGVYDAEATAAFNQNLSDISTLKDPRSKDASQRYHAHQYTNGTICDLTNQPRETEVRFVCSEPRAMISSFTELSTCKYALTVQTPMLCKHSLFQEERPVWHTIDCNVLPKDYIFCSLYV
;
A
#
# COMPACT_ATOMS: atom_id res chain seq x y z
N MET A 1 10.18 -30.11 -10.74
CA MET A 1 8.96 -29.29 -10.84
C MET A 1 8.90 -28.78 -12.26
N GLN A 2 7.94 -29.21 -13.06
CA GLN A 2 7.82 -28.81 -14.45
C GLN A 2 6.80 -27.67 -14.52
N ILE A 3 7.23 -26.51 -15.03
CA ILE A 3 6.35 -25.36 -15.22
C ILE A 3 5.34 -25.75 -16.30
N VAL A 4 4.06 -25.83 -15.95
CA VAL A 4 2.99 -26.24 -16.86
C VAL A 4 2.44 -25.07 -17.67
N GLN A 5 2.45 -23.85 -17.11
CA GLN A 5 2.01 -22.63 -17.78
C GLN A 5 2.76 -21.41 -17.22
N GLU A 6 3.01 -20.45 -18.09
CA GLU A 6 3.62 -19.15 -17.79
C GLU A 6 2.67 -18.04 -18.28
N PHE A 7 2.42 -17.04 -17.43
CA PHE A 7 1.57 -15.90 -17.76
C PHE A 7 2.30 -14.59 -17.45
N VAL A 8 2.24 -13.65 -18.39
CA VAL A 8 2.73 -12.28 -18.21
C VAL A 8 1.56 -11.43 -17.72
N LEU A 9 1.66 -10.86 -16.53
CA LEU A 9 0.57 -10.08 -15.92
C LEU A 9 0.59 -8.58 -16.29
N GLY A 10 1.47 -8.23 -17.23
CA GLY A 10 1.69 -6.89 -17.74
C GLY A 10 3.18 -6.61 -17.95
N VAL A 11 3.46 -5.56 -18.69
CA VAL A 11 4.77 -4.97 -18.95
C VAL A 11 4.72 -3.53 -18.46
N TYR A 12 5.81 -3.05 -17.86
CA TYR A 12 5.86 -1.70 -17.31
C TYR A 12 5.52 -0.66 -18.36
N ASP A 13 4.49 0.15 -18.07
CA ASP A 13 3.97 1.18 -18.96
C ASP A 13 4.30 2.55 -18.37
N ALA A 14 5.32 3.20 -18.92
CA ALA A 14 5.82 4.47 -18.41
C ALA A 14 4.79 5.60 -18.59
N GLU A 15 4.04 5.59 -19.68
CA GLU A 15 3.04 6.62 -20.01
C GLU A 15 1.82 6.48 -19.11
N ALA A 16 1.29 5.26 -18.96
CA ALA A 16 0.19 4.99 -18.04
C ALA A 16 0.61 5.25 -16.58
N THR A 17 1.84 4.89 -16.21
CA THR A 17 2.40 5.18 -14.88
C THR A 17 2.50 6.69 -14.63
N ALA A 18 3.01 7.46 -15.59
CA ALA A 18 3.09 8.91 -15.47
C ALA A 18 1.69 9.54 -15.38
N ALA A 19 0.75 9.13 -16.25
CA ALA A 19 -0.62 9.63 -16.25
C ALA A 19 -1.37 9.33 -14.94
N PHE A 20 -1.15 8.13 -14.38
CA PHE A 20 -1.73 7.75 -13.09
C PHE A 20 -1.17 8.62 -11.94
N ASN A 21 0.14 8.84 -11.92
CA ASN A 21 0.80 9.63 -10.88
C ASN A 21 0.62 11.15 -11.05
N GLN A 22 0.32 11.66 -12.25
CA GLN A 22 0.04 13.08 -12.51
C GLN A 22 -1.30 13.55 -11.96
N ASN A 23 -2.32 12.68 -11.94
CA ASN A 23 -3.66 13.00 -11.42
C ASN A 23 -3.78 12.85 -9.89
N LEU A 24 -2.71 12.46 -9.20
CA LEU A 24 -2.70 12.26 -7.75
C LEU A 24 -2.27 13.53 -7.02
N SER A 25 -3.12 14.55 -7.04
CA SER A 25 -3.02 15.66 -6.09
C SER A 25 -3.22 15.21 -4.63
N ASP A 26 -3.81 14.03 -4.42
CA ASP A 26 -3.96 13.37 -3.13
C ASP A 26 -3.39 11.96 -3.22
N ILE A 27 -2.11 11.83 -2.87
CA ILE A 27 -1.30 10.59 -2.84
C ILE A 27 -2.16 9.39 -2.45
N SER A 28 -2.26 8.42 -3.35
CA SER A 28 -3.08 7.23 -3.16
C SER A 28 -2.77 6.59 -1.81
N THR A 29 -3.80 6.49 -0.98
CA THR A 29 -3.69 5.88 0.33
C THR A 29 -4.19 4.44 0.25
N LEU A 30 -3.37 3.50 0.68
CA LEU A 30 -3.84 2.19 1.09
C LEU A 30 -4.37 2.34 2.51
N LYS A 31 -5.68 2.21 2.67
CA LYS A 31 -6.27 1.99 4.00
C LYS A 31 -5.90 0.59 4.43
N ASP A 32 -5.15 0.47 5.52
CA ASP A 32 -4.93 -0.83 6.14
C ASP A 32 -6.29 -1.32 6.68
N PRO A 33 -6.79 -2.50 6.27
CA PRO A 33 -8.01 -3.08 6.83
C PRO A 33 -7.97 -3.27 8.36
N ARG A 34 -6.77 -3.30 8.95
CA ARG A 34 -6.53 -3.52 10.39
C ARG A 34 -6.35 -2.22 11.17
N SER A 35 -6.17 -1.08 10.49
CA SER A 35 -5.99 0.23 11.13
C SER A 35 -6.99 1.24 10.57
N LYS A 36 -7.91 1.72 11.43
CA LYS A 36 -8.88 2.75 11.04
C LYS A 36 -8.23 4.13 10.80
N ASP A 37 -7.01 4.33 11.30
CA ASP A 37 -6.37 5.64 11.42
C ASP A 37 -5.09 5.78 10.58
N ALA A 38 -4.46 4.67 10.17
CA ALA A 38 -3.25 4.69 9.37
C ALA A 38 -3.58 4.49 7.88
N SER A 39 -3.52 5.58 7.13
CA SER A 39 -3.53 5.54 5.67
C SER A 39 -2.08 5.50 5.17
N GLN A 40 -1.65 4.37 4.61
CA GLN A 40 -0.29 4.24 4.10
C GLN A 40 -0.23 4.77 2.66
N ARG A 41 0.57 5.82 2.44
CA ARG A 41 0.81 6.39 1.11
C ARG A 41 1.64 5.43 0.27
N TYR A 42 1.30 5.27 -1.01
CA TYR A 42 2.04 4.40 -1.93
C TYR A 42 2.34 5.06 -3.27
N HIS A 43 3.42 4.61 -3.91
CA HIS A 43 3.75 4.97 -5.29
C HIS A 43 3.27 3.85 -6.22
N ALA A 44 2.59 4.21 -7.32
CA ALA A 44 1.98 3.23 -8.21
C ALA A 44 2.75 3.13 -9.52
N HIS A 45 3.01 1.90 -9.96
CA HIS A 45 3.40 1.60 -11.34
C HIS A 45 2.28 0.82 -12.02
N GLN A 46 2.01 1.17 -13.27
CA GLN A 46 1.05 0.46 -14.11
C GLN A 46 1.79 -0.50 -15.03
N TYR A 47 1.37 -1.75 -15.05
CA TYR A 47 1.86 -2.80 -15.95
C TYR A 47 0.70 -3.24 -16.84
N THR A 48 0.82 -2.99 -18.14
CA THR A 48 -0.26 -3.20 -19.13
C THR A 48 0.20 -4.22 -20.19
N ASN A 49 -0.67 -4.58 -21.14
CA ASN A 49 -0.29 -5.44 -22.27
C ASN A 49 0.29 -6.82 -21.87
N GLY A 50 -0.27 -7.45 -20.83
CA GLY A 50 0.07 -8.81 -20.45
C GLY A 50 -0.48 -9.87 -21.42
N THR A 51 -0.32 -11.14 -21.07
CA THR A 51 -0.92 -12.25 -21.83
C THR A 51 -2.43 -12.07 -21.93
N ILE A 52 -3.00 -12.36 -23.10
CA ILE A 52 -4.45 -12.26 -23.31
C ILE A 52 -5.17 -13.21 -22.36
N CYS A 53 -6.15 -12.66 -21.64
CA CYS A 53 -7.04 -13.38 -20.76
C CYS A 53 -8.02 -14.22 -21.58
N ASP A 54 -8.10 -15.51 -21.30
CA ASP A 54 -9.03 -16.46 -21.91
C ASP A 54 -10.49 -16.18 -21.55
N LEU A 55 -10.73 -15.63 -20.35
CA LEU A 55 -12.09 -15.32 -19.87
C LEU A 55 -12.64 -14.00 -20.40
N THR A 56 -11.80 -12.97 -20.53
CA THR A 56 -12.24 -11.61 -20.89
C THR A 56 -11.81 -11.18 -22.28
N ASN A 57 -10.90 -11.91 -22.93
CA ASN A 57 -10.21 -11.52 -24.16
C ASN A 57 -9.48 -10.18 -24.10
N GLN A 58 -9.17 -9.69 -22.89
CA GLN A 58 -8.38 -8.47 -22.68
C GLN A 58 -6.96 -8.83 -22.21
N PRO A 59 -5.94 -8.02 -22.50
CA PRO A 59 -4.62 -8.19 -21.92
C PRO A 59 -4.69 -8.13 -20.39
N ARG A 60 -3.97 -9.03 -19.71
CA ARG A 60 -3.79 -8.94 -18.26
C ARG A 60 -3.07 -7.64 -17.88
N GLU A 61 -3.48 -7.03 -16.78
CA GLU A 61 -2.87 -5.80 -16.26
C GLU A 61 -2.64 -5.89 -14.75
N THR A 62 -1.59 -5.21 -14.26
CA THR A 62 -1.21 -5.20 -12.86
C THR A 62 -0.87 -3.79 -12.39
N GLU A 63 -1.46 -3.38 -11.27
CA GLU A 63 -1.01 -2.20 -10.52
C GLU A 63 -0.01 -2.64 -9.45
N VAL A 64 1.22 -2.15 -9.52
CA VAL A 64 2.25 -2.39 -8.50
C VAL A 64 2.33 -1.20 -7.56
N ARG A 65 2.01 -1.43 -6.29
CA ARG A 65 1.94 -0.45 -5.21
C ARG A 65 3.19 -0.55 -4.34
N PHE A 66 4.05 0.45 -4.39
CA PHE A 66 5.23 0.53 -3.54
C PHE A 66 4.90 1.29 -2.26
N VAL A 67 5.16 0.68 -1.11
CA VAL A 67 4.96 1.28 0.22
C VAL A 67 6.26 1.31 1.00
N CYS A 68 6.44 2.33 1.83
CA CYS A 68 7.60 2.42 2.72
C CYS A 68 7.56 1.28 3.75
N SER A 69 8.64 0.49 3.82
CA SER A 69 8.86 -0.48 4.89
C SER A 69 10.34 -0.83 5.00
N GLU A 70 10.84 -0.98 6.22
CA GLU A 70 12.22 -1.35 6.54
C GLU A 70 12.28 -2.77 7.15
N PRO A 71 13.39 -3.51 7.01
CA PRO A 71 14.67 -3.10 6.40
C PRO A 71 14.86 -3.52 4.94
N ARG A 72 14.02 -4.42 4.41
CA ARG A 72 14.25 -5.06 3.10
C ARG A 72 13.02 -4.98 2.19
N ALA A 73 13.27 -5.01 0.89
CA ALA A 73 12.20 -5.08 -0.08
C ALA A 73 11.54 -6.47 -0.09
N MET A 74 10.21 -6.52 -0.07
CA MET A 74 9.46 -7.76 -0.23
C MET A 74 8.06 -7.53 -0.79
N ILE A 75 7.52 -8.53 -1.48
CA ILE A 75 6.12 -8.54 -1.89
C ILE A 75 5.28 -8.89 -0.66
N SER A 76 4.41 -7.98 -0.24
CA SER A 76 3.53 -8.16 0.92
C SER A 76 2.14 -8.67 0.54
N SER A 77 1.65 -8.32 -0.64
CA SER A 77 0.37 -8.83 -1.14
C SER A 77 0.41 -9.01 -2.65
N PHE A 78 -0.31 -10.02 -3.12
CA PHE A 78 -0.64 -10.20 -4.53
C PHE A 78 -2.09 -10.65 -4.61
N THR A 79 -2.92 -9.91 -5.33
CA THR A 79 -4.38 -10.13 -5.32
C THR A 79 -4.96 -9.80 -6.68
N GLU A 80 -5.87 -10.65 -7.16
CA GLU A 80 -6.69 -10.37 -8.32
C GLU A 80 -7.89 -9.51 -7.87
N LEU A 81 -7.94 -8.25 -8.30
CA LEU A 81 -9.01 -7.32 -7.92
C LEU A 81 -10.31 -7.61 -8.68
N SER A 82 -10.15 -8.05 -9.93
CA SER A 82 -11.20 -8.54 -10.82
C SER A 82 -10.55 -9.43 -11.86
N THR A 83 -11.33 -10.22 -12.61
CA THR A 83 -10.79 -11.17 -13.60
C THR A 83 -9.72 -10.53 -14.50
N CYS A 84 -8.50 -11.06 -14.45
CA CYS A 84 -7.34 -10.63 -15.22
C CYS A 84 -6.80 -9.21 -14.92
N LYS A 85 -7.20 -8.62 -13.78
CA LYS A 85 -6.64 -7.38 -13.23
C LYS A 85 -6.06 -7.63 -11.84
N TYR A 86 -4.79 -7.34 -11.66
CA TYR A 86 -4.05 -7.67 -10.45
C TYR A 86 -3.56 -6.44 -9.70
N ALA A 87 -3.38 -6.58 -8.40
CA ALA A 87 -2.69 -5.62 -7.54
C ALA A 87 -1.58 -6.33 -6.77
N LEU A 88 -0.38 -5.78 -6.86
CA LEU A 88 0.81 -6.26 -6.16
C LEU A 88 1.27 -5.17 -5.20
N THR A 89 1.43 -5.47 -3.91
CA THR A 89 2.02 -4.52 -2.97
C THR A 89 3.46 -4.94 -2.68
N VAL A 90 4.38 -4.00 -2.87
CA VAL A 90 5.81 -4.15 -2.61
C VAL A 90 6.19 -3.21 -1.48
N GLN A 91 6.60 -3.80 -0.37
CA GLN A 91 7.25 -3.11 0.73
C GLN A 91 8.69 -2.84 0.35
N THR A 92 9.18 -1.60 0.52
CA THR A 92 10.55 -1.22 0.18
C THR A 92 11.09 -0.07 1.04
N PRO A 93 12.37 -0.12 1.47
CA PRO A 93 12.99 0.96 2.24
C PRO A 93 13.29 2.20 1.39
N MET A 94 13.26 2.09 0.06
CA MET A 94 13.63 3.18 -0.86
C MET A 94 12.69 4.37 -0.73
N LEU A 95 11.39 4.13 -0.50
CA LEU A 95 10.39 5.20 -0.33
C LEU A 95 10.47 5.87 1.04
N CYS A 96 11.00 5.19 2.06
CA CYS A 96 11.07 5.72 3.43
C CYS A 96 11.97 6.97 3.57
N LYS A 97 12.87 7.19 2.61
CA LYS A 97 13.71 8.39 2.55
C LYS A 97 12.93 9.65 2.16
N HIS A 98 11.74 9.48 1.59
CA HIS A 98 10.91 10.56 1.12
C HIS A 98 9.77 10.81 2.11
N SER A 99 9.68 12.03 2.65
CA SER A 99 8.74 12.40 3.71
C SER A 99 7.28 12.06 3.39
N LEU A 100 6.87 12.23 2.14
CA LEU A 100 5.53 11.87 1.66
C LEU A 100 5.15 10.39 1.80
N PHE A 101 6.08 9.47 2.01
CA PHE A 101 5.78 8.04 2.14
C PHE A 101 6.10 7.49 3.53
N GLN A 102 6.59 8.33 4.44
CA GLN A 102 6.70 7.95 5.84
C GLN A 102 5.28 7.86 6.42
N GLU A 103 4.97 6.75 7.07
CA GLU A 103 3.71 6.64 7.81
C GLU A 103 3.66 7.73 8.87
N GLU A 104 2.53 8.42 8.97
CA GLU A 104 2.20 9.16 10.19
C GLU A 104 2.06 8.12 11.30
N ARG A 105 3.16 7.88 12.03
CA ARG A 105 3.09 7.03 13.21
C ARG A 105 2.10 7.70 14.15
N PRO A 106 1.06 6.99 14.62
CA PRO A 106 0.16 7.57 15.60
C PRO A 106 1.01 8.04 16.77
N VAL A 107 0.90 9.33 17.10
CA VAL A 107 1.62 9.90 18.23
C VAL A 107 1.04 9.23 19.47
N TRP A 108 1.81 8.37 20.11
CA TRP A 108 1.42 7.76 21.36
C TRP A 108 1.37 8.85 22.42
N HIS A 109 0.18 9.31 22.77
CA HIS A 109 -0.01 10.19 23.90
C HIS A 109 0.02 9.37 25.18
N THR A 110 1.00 9.63 26.03
CA THR A 110 1.02 9.06 27.38
C THR A 110 -0.07 9.74 28.21
N ILE A 111 -1.06 8.96 28.61
CA ILE A 111 -2.10 9.40 29.54
C ILE A 111 -1.66 8.94 30.93
N ASP A 112 -1.38 9.90 31.81
CA ASP A 112 -1.07 9.61 33.21
C ASP A 112 -2.38 9.64 34.01
N CYS A 113 -2.62 8.59 34.78
CA CYS A 113 -3.84 8.38 35.52
C CYS A 113 -3.53 8.22 37.02
N ASN A 114 -4.13 9.07 37.84
CA ASN A 114 -3.94 9.08 39.28
C ASN A 114 -5.25 8.74 39.99
N VAL A 115 -5.16 7.91 41.03
CA VAL A 115 -6.30 7.53 41.86
C VAL A 115 -6.59 8.67 42.85
N LEU A 116 -7.83 9.15 42.85
CA LEU A 116 -8.31 10.17 43.76
C LEU A 116 -8.91 9.53 45.04
N PRO A 117 -9.01 10.29 46.15
CA PRO A 117 -9.45 9.79 47.47
C PRO A 117 -10.87 9.17 47.57
N LYS A 118 -11.62 9.07 46.48
CA LYS A 118 -12.97 8.49 46.41
C LYS A 118 -13.08 7.44 45.28
N ASP A 119 -11.99 6.75 44.99
CA ASP A 119 -11.88 5.74 43.91
C ASP A 119 -12.18 6.28 42.50
N TYR A 120 -12.19 7.61 42.32
CA TYR A 120 -12.20 8.22 40.99
C TYR A 120 -10.81 8.14 40.38
N ILE A 121 -10.74 7.82 39.09
CA ILE A 121 -9.49 7.87 38.34
C ILE A 121 -9.49 9.17 37.55
N PHE A 122 -8.51 10.04 37.81
CA PHE A 122 -8.29 11.23 37.00
C PHE A 122 -7.14 10.97 36.04
N CYS A 123 -7.44 11.06 34.75
CA CYS A 123 -6.47 10.89 33.67
C CYS A 123 -6.26 12.23 32.95
N SER A 124 -5.00 12.63 32.80
CA SER A 124 -4.63 13.85 32.06
C SER A 124 -3.63 13.54 30.97
N LEU A 125 -3.87 14.07 29.76
CA LEU A 125 -2.83 14.19 28.75
C LEU A 125 -1.85 15.27 29.22
N TYR A 126 -0.59 14.91 29.42
CA TYR A 126 0.47 15.91 29.35
C TYR A 126 0.66 16.26 27.87
N VAL A 127 0.38 17.52 27.54
CA VAL A 127 0.78 18.14 26.27
C VAL A 127 2.12 18.82 26.48
#